data_AF-A0A968U8V8-F1
#
_entry.id   AF-A0A968U8V8-F1
#
_cell.length_a   1.000
_cell.length_b   1.000
_cell.length_c   1.000
_cell.angle_alpha   90.00
_cell.angle_beta   90.00
_cell.angle_gamma   90.00
#
_symmetry.space_group_name_H-M   'P 1'
#
loop_
_entity.id
_entity.type
_entity.pdbx_description
1 polymer ?
#
loop_
_entity_poly.entity_id
_entity_poly.type
_entity_poly.pdbx_seq_one_letter_code
_entity_poly.pdbx_strand_id
1 'polypeptide(L)'
;MLQLLNAYHQALWNSVPHYWVLLETYVQLPLELQPFISVLSYALPDRQQVQAIATQFCNQHPWLGKDDPDAKQKLLTACQGLPVGEIEMVLNRLAIAPGLLMSIKSCSRRRRTRLP
;
A
#
# COMPACT_ATOMS: atom_id res chain seq x y z
N MET A 1 3.91 9.27 26.35
CA MET A 1 2.45 9.39 26.51
C MET A 1 1.95 10.84 26.61
N LEU A 2 2.56 11.73 27.41
CA LEU A 2 2.14 13.15 27.56
C LEU A 2 2.31 14.06 26.32
N GLN A 3 3.25 13.73 25.43
CA GLN A 3 3.59 14.60 24.30
C GLN A 3 2.48 14.71 23.25
N LEU A 4 1.76 13.62 22.99
CA LEU A 4 0.67 13.59 22.00
C LEU A 4 -0.52 14.44 22.47
N LEU A 5 -0.87 14.32 23.76
CA LEU A 5 -1.95 15.08 24.37
C LEU A 5 -1.63 16.58 24.40
N ASN A 6 -0.40 16.94 24.79
CA ASN A 6 0.01 18.35 24.78
C ASN A 6 -0.05 18.96 23.37
N ALA A 7 0.43 18.23 22.37
CA ALA A 7 0.40 18.73 21.01
C ALA A 7 -1.06 18.81 20.48
N TYR A 8 -1.99 17.93 20.92
CA TYR A 8 -3.40 17.99 20.52
C TYR A 8 -4.05 19.26 21.07
N HIS A 9 -3.80 19.57 22.35
CA HIS A 9 -4.28 20.80 22.97
C HIS A 9 -3.72 22.05 22.28
N GLN A 10 -2.45 22.03 21.89
CA GLN A 10 -1.84 23.11 21.10
C GLN A 10 -2.48 23.27 19.73
N ALA A 11 -2.79 22.18 19.04
CA ALA A 11 -3.48 22.22 17.75
C ALA A 11 -4.89 22.80 17.87
N LEU A 12 -5.57 22.54 18.99
CA LEU A 12 -6.91 23.08 19.28
C LEU A 12 -6.93 24.61 19.43
N TRP A 13 -5.82 25.20 19.87
CA TRP A 13 -5.67 26.65 20.02
C TRP A 13 -5.26 27.36 18.72
N ASN A 14 -4.95 26.59 17.67
CA ASN A 14 -4.62 27.13 16.36
C ASN A 14 -5.83 27.04 15.42
N SER A 15 -6.10 28.10 14.65
CA SER A 15 -7.20 28.15 13.68
C SER A 15 -6.92 27.42 12.37
N VAL A 16 -5.71 26.90 12.20
CA VAL A 16 -5.27 26.20 10.98
C VAL A 16 -5.58 24.70 11.12
N PRO A 17 -6.07 24.01 10.08
CA PRO A 17 -6.21 22.57 10.11
C PRO A 17 -4.84 21.89 10.19
N HIS A 18 -4.65 21.03 11.20
CA HIS A 18 -3.42 20.25 11.38
C HIS A 18 -3.70 18.77 11.10
N TYR A 19 -2.89 18.15 10.25
CA TYR A 19 -2.93 16.72 9.96
C TYR A 19 -1.75 16.01 10.62
N TRP A 20 -2.04 14.93 11.32
CA TRP A 20 -1.07 14.21 12.11
C TRP A 20 -0.92 12.80 11.57
N VAL A 21 0.30 12.46 11.16
CA VAL A 21 0.63 11.13 10.64
C VAL A 21 1.62 10.49 11.60
N LEU A 22 1.19 9.44 12.28
CA LEU A 22 2.08 8.62 13.10
C LEU A 22 2.66 7.50 12.25
N LEU A 23 3.99 7.40 12.24
CA LEU A 23 4.72 6.38 11.48
C LEU A 23 5.10 5.16 12.33
N GLU A 24 4.80 5.17 13.62
CA GLU A 24 5.08 4.05 14.53
C GLU A 24 4.06 2.92 14.36
N THR A 25 4.56 1.68 14.36
CA THR A 25 3.75 0.46 14.27
C THR A 25 3.02 0.10 15.56
N TYR A 26 3.42 0.69 16.70
CA TYR A 26 2.81 0.46 18.00
C TYR A 26 2.60 1.77 18.74
N VAL A 27 1.44 2.40 18.53
CA VAL A 27 1.07 3.63 19.23
C VAL A 27 0.11 3.28 20.36
N GLN A 28 0.57 3.41 21.60
CA GLN A 28 -0.33 3.44 22.76
C GLN A 28 -0.99 4.81 22.83
N LEU A 29 -2.15 4.93 22.18
CA LEU A 29 -2.94 6.14 22.20
C LEU A 29 -3.59 6.31 23.58
N PRO A 30 -3.44 7.48 24.26
CA PRO A 30 -4.19 7.78 25.47
C PRO A 30 -5.70 7.58 25.25
N LEU A 31 -6.38 6.96 26.21
CA LEU A 31 -7.81 6.62 26.12
C LEU A 31 -8.69 7.84 25.81
N GLU A 32 -8.28 9.00 26.29
CA GLU A 32 -8.99 10.27 26.11
C GLU A 32 -8.99 10.74 24.65
N LEU A 33 -7.99 10.34 23.86
CA LEU A 33 -7.84 10.74 22.45
C LEU A 33 -8.39 9.69 21.47
N GLN A 34 -8.60 8.44 21.91
CA GLN A 34 -9.13 7.37 21.08
C GLN A 34 -10.44 7.72 20.33
N PRO A 35 -11.46 8.35 20.94
CA PRO A 35 -12.70 8.66 20.21
C PRO A 35 -12.54 9.77 19.16
N PHE A 36 -11.50 10.60 19.27
CA PHE A 36 -11.28 11.73 18.38
C PHE A 36 -10.36 11.40 17.20
N ILE A 37 -9.71 10.23 17.23
CA ILE A 37 -8.75 9.82 16.21
C ILE A 37 -9.38 8.71 15.37
N SER A 38 -9.70 9.05 14.12
CA SER A 38 -10.13 8.06 13.13
C SER A 38 -8.95 7.13 12.83
N VAL A 39 -9.05 5.87 13.28
CA VAL A 39 -8.02 4.87 12.99
C VAL A 39 -8.10 4.48 11.51
N LEU A 40 -7.19 5.01 10.70
CA LEU A 40 -7.02 4.63 9.31
C LEU A 40 -6.16 3.36 9.24
N SER A 41 -6.81 2.20 9.31
CA SER A 41 -6.14 0.92 9.11
C SER A 41 -6.02 0.62 7.62
N TYR A 42 -4.81 0.75 7.07
CA TYR A 42 -4.49 0.27 5.73
C TYR A 42 -4.02 -1.18 5.82
N ALA A 43 -4.98 -2.09 5.96
CA ALA A 43 -4.70 -3.51 5.89
C ALA A 43 -4.11 -3.88 4.53
N LEU A 44 -3.19 -4.85 4.50
CA LEU A 44 -2.75 -5.44 3.25
C LEU A 44 -3.96 -6.05 2.52
N PRO A 45 -4.10 -5.81 1.21
CA PRO A 45 -5.21 -6.36 0.45
C PRO A 45 -5.16 -7.89 0.48
N ASP A 46 -6.32 -8.51 0.71
CA ASP A 46 -6.47 -9.95 0.63
C ASP A 46 -6.25 -10.46 -0.81
N ARG A 47 -5.95 -11.75 -0.97
CA ARG A 47 -5.73 -12.40 -2.27
C ARG A 47 -6.85 -12.11 -3.27
N GLN A 48 -8.10 -12.09 -2.81
CA GLN A 48 -9.25 -11.79 -3.67
C GLN A 48 -9.22 -10.35 -4.19
N GLN A 49 -8.82 -9.38 -3.35
CA GLN A 49 -8.73 -7.98 -3.71
C GLN A 49 -7.58 -7.74 -4.70
N VAL A 50 -6.41 -8.33 -4.43
CA VAL A 50 -5.27 -8.29 -5.36
C VAL A 50 -5.67 -8.88 -6.72
N GLN A 51 -6.42 -9.99 -6.71
CA GLN A 51 -6.91 -10.62 -7.93
C GLN A 51 -7.91 -9.74 -8.69
N ALA A 52 -8.82 -9.08 -8.00
CA ALA A 52 -9.77 -8.16 -8.61
C ALA A 52 -9.06 -6.98 -9.28
N ILE A 53 -8.13 -6.33 -8.58
CA ILE A 53 -7.35 -5.18 -9.09
C ILE A 53 -6.53 -5.58 -10.31
N ALA A 54 -5.79 -6.68 -10.23
CA ALA A 54 -4.98 -7.15 -11.35
C ALA A 54 -5.84 -7.60 -12.54
N THR A 55 -6.99 -8.24 -12.30
CA THR A 55 -7.90 -8.65 -13.38
C THR A 55 -8.53 -7.45 -14.06
N GLN A 56 -8.94 -6.44 -13.30
CA GLN A 56 -9.42 -5.17 -13.85
C GLN A 56 -8.36 -4.51 -14.73
N PHE A 57 -7.11 -4.46 -14.28
CA PHE A 57 -6.00 -3.93 -15.07
C PHE A 57 -5.76 -4.73 -16.36
N CYS A 58 -5.76 -6.06 -16.30
CA CYS A 58 -5.63 -6.91 -17.49
C CYS A 58 -6.77 -6.68 -18.50
N ASN A 59 -8.00 -6.46 -18.03
CA ASN A 59 -9.14 -6.18 -18.90
C ASN A 59 -9.00 -4.82 -19.61
N GLN A 60 -8.42 -3.83 -18.94
CA GLN A 60 -8.13 -2.51 -19.52
C GLN A 60 -6.94 -2.55 -20.50
N HIS A 61 -6.09 -3.57 -20.40
CA HIS A 61 -4.86 -3.71 -21.17
C HIS A 61 -4.74 -5.09 -21.85
N PRO A 62 -5.46 -5.32 -22.99
CA PRO A 62 -5.51 -6.61 -23.68
C PRO A 62 -4.18 -7.11 -24.23
N TRP A 63 -3.12 -6.28 -24.20
CA TRP A 63 -1.77 -6.66 -24.60
C TRP A 63 -1.06 -7.52 -23.54
N LEU A 64 -1.47 -7.48 -22.28
CA LEU A 64 -0.79 -8.11 -21.13
C LEU A 64 -0.96 -9.65 -21.03
N GLY A 65 -1.17 -10.32 -22.17
CA GLY A 65 -1.33 -11.77 -22.25
C GLY A 65 -1.29 -12.32 -23.66
N LYS A 66 -1.02 -11.46 -24.67
CA LYS A 66 -0.86 -11.90 -26.06
C LYS A 66 0.42 -12.69 -26.28
N ASP A 67 1.50 -12.30 -25.59
CA ASP A 67 2.83 -12.88 -25.80
C ASP A 67 3.22 -13.93 -24.74
N ASP A 68 2.62 -13.87 -23.55
CA ASP A 68 2.92 -14.79 -22.44
C ASP A 68 1.63 -15.13 -21.67
N PRO A 69 1.10 -16.37 -21.80
CA PRO A 69 -0.12 -16.78 -21.09
C PRO A 69 0.07 -16.77 -19.56
N ASP A 70 1.31 -16.82 -19.06
CA ASP A 70 1.63 -16.78 -17.63
C ASP A 70 1.81 -15.35 -17.08
N ALA A 71 1.80 -14.32 -17.93
CA ALA A 71 2.05 -12.93 -17.51
C ALA A 71 1.07 -12.46 -16.43
N LYS A 72 -0.21 -12.85 -16.57
CA LYS A 72 -1.26 -12.56 -15.57
C LYS A 72 -0.95 -13.19 -14.22
N GLN A 73 -0.53 -14.45 -14.20
CA GLN A 73 -0.22 -15.18 -12.97
C GLN A 73 1.04 -14.63 -12.29
N LYS A 74 2.05 -14.24 -13.09
CA LYS A 74 3.26 -13.57 -12.61
C LYS A 74 2.94 -12.21 -12.00
N LEU A 75 2.05 -11.42 -12.63
CA LEU A 75 1.59 -10.15 -12.07
C LEU A 75 0.88 -10.35 -10.74
N LEU A 76 -0.07 -11.29 -10.68
CA LEU A 76 -0.79 -11.61 -9.44
C LEU A 76 0.18 -11.99 -8.32
N THR A 77 1.16 -12.83 -8.62
CA THR A 77 2.18 -13.26 -7.65
C THR A 77 3.06 -12.10 -7.19
N ALA A 78 3.41 -11.17 -8.09
CA ALA A 78 4.19 -9.99 -7.77
C ALA A 78 3.45 -8.96 -6.91
N CYS A 79 2.12 -8.88 -7.06
CA CYS A 79 1.28 -7.97 -6.28
C CYS A 79 0.90 -8.55 -4.89
N GLN A 80 1.14 -9.84 -4.63
CA GLN A 80 0.87 -10.42 -3.31
C GLN A 80 1.80 -9.83 -2.24
N GLY A 81 1.22 -9.43 -1.11
CA GLY A 81 1.94 -8.85 0.02
C GLY A 81 2.36 -7.39 -0.16
N LEU A 82 1.88 -6.73 -1.22
CA LEU A 82 2.01 -5.29 -1.40
C LEU A 82 0.72 -4.59 -0.90
N PRO A 83 0.83 -3.42 -0.24
CA PRO A 83 -0.32 -2.57 0.02
C PRO A 83 -0.92 -2.05 -1.30
N VAL A 84 -2.22 -1.71 -1.29
CA VAL A 84 -2.95 -1.27 -2.49
C VAL A 84 -2.22 -0.14 -3.25
N GLY A 85 -1.70 0.86 -2.54
CA GLY A 85 -0.97 1.96 -3.17
C GLY A 85 0.33 1.52 -3.88
N GLU A 86 1.05 0.51 -3.36
CA GLU A 86 2.21 -0.06 -4.05
C GLU A 86 1.77 -0.86 -5.29
N ILE A 87 0.66 -1.61 -5.21
CA ILE A 87 0.08 -2.33 -6.35
C ILE A 87 -0.26 -1.36 -7.47
N GLU A 88 -1.00 -0.29 -7.17
CA GLU A 88 -1.37 0.75 -8.14
C GLU A 88 -0.14 1.40 -8.77
N MET A 89 0.90 1.67 -7.98
CA MET A 89 2.15 2.23 -8.50
C MET A 89 2.87 1.27 -9.45
N VAL A 90 2.90 -0.03 -9.15
CA VAL A 90 3.49 -1.05 -10.04
C VAL A 90 2.69 -1.16 -11.34
N LEU A 91 1.36 -1.19 -11.25
CA LEU A 91 0.47 -1.27 -12.41
C LEU A 91 0.59 -0.02 -13.30
N ASN A 92 0.63 1.17 -12.70
CA ASN A 92 0.80 2.42 -13.45
C ASN A 92 2.15 2.47 -14.20
N ARG A 93 3.23 1.98 -13.57
CA ARG A 93 4.54 1.87 -14.24
C ARG A 93 4.51 0.89 -15.42
N LEU A 94 3.79 -0.23 -15.30
CA LEU A 94 3.61 -1.19 -16.39
C LEU A 94 2.79 -0.60 -17.54
N ALA A 95 1.80 0.24 -17.25
CA ALA A 95 1.00 0.93 -18.27
C ALA A 95 1.84 1.92 -19.09
N ILE A 96 2.78 2.62 -18.46
CA ILE A 96 3.66 3.61 -19.11
C ILE A 96 4.82 2.93 -19.86
N ALA A 97 5.36 1.83 -19.32
CA ALA A 97 6.49 1.11 -19.89
C ALA A 97 6.25 -0.42 -19.87
N PRO A 98 5.66 -0.99 -20.95
CA PRO A 98 5.30 -2.41 -21.00
C PRO A 98 6.51 -3.38 -20.93
N GLY A 99 7.73 -2.88 -21.12
CA GLY A 99 8.97 -3.68 -21.01
C GLY A 99 9.41 -4.05 -19.59
N LEU A 100 8.73 -3.57 -18.54
CA LEU A 100 9.15 -3.75 -17.14
C LEU A 100 8.86 -5.13 -16.52
N LEU A 101 8.13 -6.00 -17.23
CA LEU A 101 7.86 -7.39 -16.79
C LEU A 101 9.13 -8.17 -16.42
N MET A 102 10.28 -7.83 -17.03
CA MET A 102 11.58 -8.43 -16.73
C MET A 102 12.19 -7.98 -15.39
N SER A 103 11.85 -6.79 -14.89
CA SER A 103 12.43 -6.24 -13.66
C SER A 103 11.71 -6.71 -12.39
N ILE A 104 10.45 -7.17 -12.50
CA ILE A 104 9.65 -7.67 -11.38
C ILE A 104 10.25 -8.96 -10.78
N LYS A 105 10.97 -9.75 -11.58
CA LYS A 105 11.71 -10.95 -11.12
C LYS A 105 12.76 -10.64 -10.04
N SER A 106 13.27 -9.41 -9.97
CA SER A 106 14.32 -8.99 -9.02
C SER A 106 13.75 -8.53 -7.66
N CYS A 107 12.56 -7.92 -7.65
CA CYS A 107 12.04 -7.25 -6.44
C CYS A 107 11.49 -8.25 -5.40
N SER A 108 10.82 -9.33 -5.84
CA SER A 108 10.30 -10.36 -4.94
C SER A 108 11.39 -11.14 -4.20
N ARG A 109 12.64 -11.12 -4.70
CA ARG A 109 13.77 -11.81 -4.05
C ARG A 109 14.44 -10.96 -2.96
N ARG A 110 14.19 -9.64 -2.90
CA ARG A 110 14.81 -8.74 -1.91
C ARG A 110 14.05 -8.57 -0.60
N ARG A 111 12.74 -8.87 -0.53
CA ARG A 111 11.96 -8.73 0.73
C ARG A 111 11.98 -9.96 1.64
N ARG A 112 12.66 -11.06 1.26
CA ARG A 112 12.78 -12.28 2.09
C ARG A 112 14.05 -12.40 2.93
N THR A 113 14.95 -11.40 2.91
CA THR A 113 16.25 -11.46 3.62
C THR A 113 16.48 -10.31 4.62
N ARG A 114 15.43 -9.80 5.26
CA ARG A 114 15.59 -9.03 6.50
C ARG A 114 14.54 -9.41 7.50
N LEU A 115 14.91 -10.34 8.39
CA LEU A 115 14.67 -10.38 9.84
C LEU A 115 14.78 -11.84 10.31
N PRO A 116 15.40 -12.11 11.47
CA PRO A 116 16.67 -11.63 12.01
C PRO A 116 17.86 -12.55 11.65
#